data_AF-A0A749SR48-F1
#
_entry.id   AF-A0A749SR48-F1
#
_cell.length_a   1.000
_cell.length_b   1.000
_cell.length_c   1.000
_cell.angle_alpha   90.00
_cell.angle_beta   90.00
_cell.angle_gamma   90.00
#
_symmetry.space_group_name_H-M   'P 1'
#
loop_
_entity.id
_entity.type
_entity.pdbx_description
1 polymer ?
#
loop_
_entity_poly.entity_id
_entity_poly.type
_entity_poly.pdbx_seq_one_letter_code
_entity_poly.pdbx_strand_id
1 'polypeptide(L)'
;GVLAVQGTSGREYKKDIEDADTCEAMRRIMGLRMVNFVYKDDELARVRFGIIAEEAEDVAPQYVKHNQFPVPGSQVYNEEGQLVNQQYADRPSIDNNPIVMDLLGCIQNLQAQITELKLTIAALQK
;
A
#
# COMPACT_ATOMS: atom_id res chain seq x y z
N GLY A 1 13.49 -3.29 19.25
CA GLY A 1 12.67 -3.85 18.16
C GLY A 1 13.45 -4.95 17.51
N VAL A 2 12.90 -6.15 17.44
CA VAL A 2 13.52 -7.24 16.68
C VAL A 2 13.47 -6.83 15.21
N LEU A 3 14.56 -7.05 14.47
CA LEU A 3 14.57 -6.96 13.01
C LEU A 3 13.42 -7.87 12.52
N ALA A 4 12.29 -7.29 12.11
CA ALA A 4 11.25 -8.06 11.46
C ALA A 4 11.85 -8.55 10.14
N VAL A 5 12.29 -9.81 10.11
CA VAL A 5 12.63 -10.50 8.86
C VAL A 5 11.36 -10.39 8.02
N GLN A 6 11.47 -9.74 6.86
CA GLN A 6 10.33 -9.47 5.98
C GLN A 6 9.49 -10.75 5.83
N GLY A 7 8.20 -10.67 6.16
CA GLY A 7 7.27 -11.80 6.03
C GLY A 7 7.13 -12.73 7.24
N THR A 8 7.58 -12.34 8.43
CA THR A 8 7.31 -13.10 9.66
C THR A 8 5.79 -13.24 9.89
N SER A 9 5.27 -14.47 9.86
CA SER A 9 3.83 -14.76 9.91
C SER A 9 3.45 -15.93 10.84
N GLY A 10 4.41 -16.43 11.62
CA GLY A 10 4.19 -17.49 12.61
C GLY A 10 3.17 -17.08 13.68
N ARG A 11 2.38 -18.04 14.18
CA ARG A 11 1.33 -17.81 15.19
C ARG A 11 1.92 -17.30 16.50
N GLU A 12 3.12 -17.75 16.85
CA GLU A 12 3.89 -17.34 18.02
C GLU A 12 4.29 -15.86 18.02
N TYR A 13 4.25 -15.21 16.85
CA TYR A 13 4.50 -13.78 16.68
C TYR A 13 3.21 -12.96 16.57
N LYS A 14 2.04 -13.59 16.78
CA LYS A 14 0.72 -12.98 16.66
C LYS A 14 -0.07 -13.15 17.97
N LYS A 15 -0.92 -12.18 18.25
CA LYS A 15 -1.87 -12.19 19.38
C LYS A 15 -3.23 -11.72 18.87
N ASP A 16 -4.28 -11.98 19.63
CA ASP A 16 -5.64 -11.49 19.35
C ASP A 16 -6.09 -11.83 17.91
N ILE A 17 -5.89 -13.10 17.51
CA ILE A 17 -6.17 -13.56 16.15
C ILE A 17 -7.68 -13.79 16.00
N GLU A 18 -8.29 -13.03 15.11
CA GLU A 18 -9.70 -13.12 14.72
C GLU A 18 -9.83 -13.21 13.19
N ASP A 19 -10.99 -13.66 12.71
CA ASP A 19 -11.27 -13.72 11.28
C ASP A 19 -11.37 -12.29 10.70
N ALA A 20 -10.75 -12.07 9.55
CA ALA A 20 -10.74 -10.76 8.92
C ALA A 20 -12.09 -10.43 8.25
N ASP A 21 -12.53 -9.17 8.38
CA ASP A 21 -13.66 -8.68 7.60
C ASP A 21 -13.23 -8.39 6.15
N THR A 22 -13.65 -9.27 5.24
CA THR A 22 -13.34 -9.17 3.81
C THR A 22 -14.08 -8.00 3.12
N CYS A 23 -15.15 -7.45 3.72
CA CYS A 23 -15.82 -6.25 3.22
C CYS A 23 -14.92 -5.02 3.37
N GLU A 24 -14.17 -4.93 4.48
CA GLU A 24 -13.19 -3.86 4.70
C GLU A 24 -12.08 -3.89 3.66
N ALA A 25 -11.57 -5.08 3.35
CA ALA A 25 -10.57 -5.29 2.30
C ALA A 25 -11.09 -4.84 0.93
N MET A 26 -12.32 -5.23 0.57
CA MET A 26 -12.97 -4.77 -0.66
C MET A 26 -13.14 -3.25 -0.69
N ARG A 27 -13.58 -2.62 0.42
CA ARG A 27 -13.76 -1.16 0.47
C ARG A 27 -12.45 -0.41 0.23
N ARG A 28 -11.35 -0.86 0.84
CA ARG A 28 -10.03 -0.25 0.62
C ARG A 28 -9.59 -0.36 -0.83
N ILE A 29 -9.66 -1.55 -1.42
CA ILE A 29 -9.26 -1.77 -2.82
C ILE A 29 -10.13 -0.96 -3.79
N MET A 30 -11.45 -0.93 -3.58
CA MET A 30 -12.38 -0.18 -4.44
C MET A 30 -12.27 1.34 -4.24
N GLY A 31 -11.75 1.80 -3.10
CA GLY A 31 -11.51 3.22 -2.83
C GLY A 31 -10.28 3.80 -3.53
N LEU A 32 -9.40 2.95 -4.07
CA LEU A 32 -8.16 3.41 -4.72
C LEU A 32 -8.44 4.04 -6.09
N ARG A 33 -7.88 5.23 -6.31
CA ARG A 33 -7.88 5.87 -7.63
C ARG A 33 -6.73 5.34 -8.48
N MET A 34 -7.07 4.60 -9.53
CA MET A 34 -6.11 4.11 -10.51
C MET A 34 -5.70 5.23 -11.48
N VAL A 35 -4.40 5.38 -11.71
CA VAL A 35 -3.84 6.44 -12.55
C VAL A 35 -2.83 5.89 -13.54
N ASN A 36 -2.65 6.65 -14.62
CA ASN A 36 -1.48 6.52 -15.48
C ASN A 36 -0.58 7.74 -15.26
N PHE A 37 0.73 7.52 -15.16
CA PHE A 37 1.69 8.58 -14.87
C PHE A 37 3.03 8.33 -15.55
N VAL A 38 3.89 9.35 -15.57
CA VAL A 38 5.29 9.28 -16.04
C VAL A 38 6.16 9.85 -14.93
N TYR A 39 7.27 9.18 -14.62
CA TYR A 39 8.21 9.72 -13.65
C TYR A 39 8.92 10.97 -14.22
N LYS A 40 9.11 11.99 -13.37
CA LYS A 40 9.72 13.27 -13.79
C LYS A 40 11.13 13.11 -14.36
N ASP A 41 11.86 12.09 -13.93
CA ASP A 41 13.22 11.75 -14.35
C ASP A 41 13.28 10.67 -15.44
N ASP A 42 12.14 10.22 -15.98
CA ASP A 42 12.11 9.24 -17.07
C ASP A 42 12.24 9.92 -18.45
N GLU A 43 13.47 10.02 -18.95
CA GLU A 43 13.78 10.61 -20.26
C GLU A 43 13.06 9.95 -21.44
N LEU A 44 12.68 8.66 -21.29
CA LEU A 44 11.94 7.91 -22.31
C LEU A 44 10.42 8.09 -22.21
N ALA A 45 9.95 8.92 -21.28
CA ALA A 45 8.54 9.25 -21.04
C ALA A 45 7.61 8.03 -20.99
N ARG A 46 8.05 6.94 -20.34
CA ARG A 46 7.30 5.68 -20.34
C ARG A 46 6.11 5.80 -19.40
N VAL A 47 4.91 5.56 -19.92
CA VAL A 47 3.69 5.54 -19.13
C VAL A 47 3.71 4.34 -18.17
N ARG A 48 3.32 4.59 -16.93
CA ARG A 48 3.15 3.62 -15.84
C ARG A 48 1.70 3.65 -15.39
N PHE A 49 1.22 2.49 -14.94
CA PHE A 49 -0.08 2.35 -14.29
C PHE A 49 0.15 2.14 -12.80
N GLY A 50 -0.65 2.77 -11.95
CA GLY A 50 -0.54 2.60 -10.51
C GLY A 50 -1.49 3.51 -9.74
N ILE A 51 -1.07 3.90 -8.54
CA ILE A 51 -1.81 4.75 -7.60
C ILE A 51 -0.89 5.87 -7.09
N ILE A 52 -1.47 6.96 -6.61
CA ILE A 52 -0.73 8.04 -5.93
C ILE A 52 -0.70 7.73 -4.43
N ALA A 53 0.48 7.82 -3.80
CA ALA A 53 0.65 7.39 -2.42
C ALA A 53 -0.19 8.24 -1.46
N GLU A 54 -0.15 9.56 -1.60
CA GLU A 54 -0.89 10.51 -0.77
C GLU A 54 -2.42 10.28 -0.86
N GLU A 55 -2.92 9.95 -2.05
CA GLU A 55 -4.34 9.62 -2.23
C GLU A 55 -4.70 8.23 -1.69
N ALA A 56 -3.78 7.27 -1.78
CA ALA A 56 -3.97 5.94 -1.20
C ALA A 56 -3.94 5.99 0.34
N GLU A 57 -3.17 6.92 0.92
CA GLU A 57 -3.07 7.12 2.36
C GLU A 57 -4.41 7.54 2.97
N ASP A 58 -5.17 8.41 2.30
CA ASP A 58 -6.51 8.82 2.72
C ASP A 58 -7.50 7.64 2.81
N VAL A 59 -7.28 6.60 1.99
CA VAL A 59 -8.14 5.41 1.92
C VAL A 59 -7.66 4.31 2.87
N ALA A 60 -6.36 4.08 2.91
CA ALA A 60 -5.72 2.97 3.60
C ALA A 60 -4.28 3.37 3.97
N PRO A 61 -4.08 4.03 5.14
CA PRO A 61 -2.76 4.51 5.56
C PRO A 61 -1.68 3.42 5.58
N GLN A 62 -2.06 2.17 5.83
CA GLN A 62 -1.13 1.04 5.83
C GLN A 62 -0.48 0.75 4.47
N TYR A 63 -0.99 1.31 3.36
CA TYR A 63 -0.40 1.13 2.04
C TYR A 63 0.81 2.03 1.81
N VAL A 64 1.07 3.00 2.69
CA VAL A 64 2.11 4.00 2.49
C VAL A 64 3.21 3.88 3.53
N LYS A 65 4.45 3.96 3.06
CA LYS A 65 5.66 4.10 3.88
C LYS A 65 6.29 5.45 3.62
N HIS A 66 6.50 6.20 4.69
CA HIS A 66 7.24 7.45 4.68
C HIS A 66 8.73 7.19 4.83
N ASN A 67 9.52 7.78 3.94
CA ASN A 67 10.97 7.68 3.97
C ASN A 67 11.56 9.08 3.97
N GLN A 68 12.53 9.31 4.84
CA GLN A 68 13.28 10.56 4.82
C GLN A 68 14.29 10.52 3.68
N PHE A 69 14.11 11.40 2.71
CA PHE A 69 15.00 11.56 1.57
C PHE A 69 15.81 12.86 1.72
N PRO A 70 17.14 12.82 1.65
CA PRO A 70 17.94 14.02 1.79
C PRO A 70 17.65 15.03 0.67
N VAL A 71 17.45 16.29 1.02
CA VAL A 71 17.20 17.36 0.05
C VAL A 71 18.52 17.73 -0.64
N PRO A 72 18.63 17.56 -1.97
CA PRO A 72 19.85 17.93 -2.69
C PRO A 72 20.18 19.42 -2.51
N GLY A 73 21.44 19.73 -2.18
CA GLY A 73 21.91 21.10 -1.97
C GLY A 73 21.67 21.65 -0.56
N SER A 74 21.08 20.88 0.35
CA SER A 74 20.87 21.28 1.77
C SER A 74 22.02 20.89 2.71
N GLN A 75 23.07 20.27 2.18
CA GLN A 75 24.21 19.83 2.95
C GLN A 75 25.01 21.01 3.52
N VAL A 76 25.27 20.99 4.82
CA VAL A 76 26.15 21.94 5.50
C VAL A 76 27.40 21.20 5.94
N TYR A 77 28.57 21.71 5.55
CA TYR A 77 29.87 21.15 5.90
C TYR A 77 30.61 22.08 6.85
N ASN A 78 31.43 21.51 7.74
CA ASN A 78 32.37 22.29 8.55
C ASN A 78 33.63 22.67 7.75
N GLU A 79 34.55 23.41 8.37
CA GLU A 79 35.83 23.84 7.78
C GLU A 79 36.74 22.67 7.40
N GLU A 80 36.55 21.50 8.02
CA GLU A 80 37.27 20.25 7.71
C GLU A 80 36.62 19.45 6.56
N GLY A 81 35.52 19.95 5.98
CA GLY A 81 34.79 19.30 4.89
C GLY A 81 33.90 18.13 5.33
N GLN A 82 33.61 17.98 6.61
CA GLN A 82 32.70 16.95 7.15
C GLN A 82 31.25 17.45 7.14
N LEU A 83 30.31 16.57 6.77
CA LEU A 83 28.88 16.87 6.78
C LEU A 83 28.39 17.02 8.24
N VAL A 84 27.92 18.21 8.60
CA VAL A 84 27.42 18.51 9.95
C VAL A 84 25.90 18.65 10.02
N ASN A 85 25.24 18.96 8.89
CA ASN A 85 23.79 19.04 8.85
C ASN A 85 23.25 18.78 7.44
N GLN A 86 22.02 18.30 7.34
CA GLN A 86 21.31 18.08 6.08
C GLN A 86 19.80 18.11 6.32
N GLN A 87 19.06 18.73 5.41
CA GLN A 87 17.60 18.69 5.44
C GLN A 87 17.08 17.41 4.79
N TYR A 88 15.96 16.90 5.30
CA TYR A 88 15.26 15.75 4.75
C TYR A 88 13.84 16.15 4.37
N ALA A 89 13.40 15.70 3.21
CA ALA A 89 12.02 15.76 2.76
C ALA A 89 11.39 14.37 2.90
N ASP A 90 10.08 14.34 3.12
CA ASP A 90 9.36 13.08 3.08
C ASP A 90 9.23 12.58 1.63
N ARG A 91 9.35 11.27 1.47
CA ARG A 91 9.18 10.56 0.20
C ARG A 91 8.27 9.35 0.44
N PRO A 92 6.95 9.52 0.28
CA PRO A 92 6.01 8.43 0.44
C PRO A 92 6.22 7.38 -0.65
N SER A 93 6.00 6.12 -0.28
CA SER A 93 6.20 4.95 -1.14
C SER A 93 5.14 3.91 -0.86
N ILE A 94 4.74 3.15 -1.88
CA ILE A 94 3.71 2.12 -1.74
C ILE A 94 4.30 0.84 -1.13
N ASP A 95 3.65 0.33 -0.07
CA ASP A 95 3.85 -1.02 0.44
C ASP A 95 2.89 -2.01 -0.22
N ASN A 96 3.43 -2.87 -1.06
CA ASN A 96 2.63 -3.86 -1.78
C ASN A 96 2.08 -4.96 -0.88
N ASN A 97 2.72 -5.27 0.25
CA ASN A 97 2.29 -6.39 1.11
C ASN A 97 0.85 -6.24 1.63
N PRO A 98 0.47 -5.13 2.29
CA PRO A 98 -0.90 -4.92 2.74
C PRO A 98 -1.90 -4.83 1.57
N ILE A 99 -1.49 -4.26 0.43
CA ILE A 99 -2.34 -4.23 -0.78
C ILE A 99 -2.65 -5.65 -1.24
N VAL A 100 -1.65 -6.54 -1.32
CA VAL A 100 -1.85 -7.93 -1.73
C VAL A 100 -2.76 -8.67 -0.75
N MET A 101 -2.62 -8.44 0.56
CA MET A 101 -3.52 -9.05 1.56
C MET A 101 -4.97 -8.58 1.39
N ASP A 102 -5.18 -7.29 1.12
CA ASP A 102 -6.53 -6.77 0.86
C ASP A 102 -7.09 -7.23 -0.50
N LEU A 103 -6.25 -7.42 -1.53
CA LEU A 103 -6.68 -8.04 -2.78
C LEU A 103 -7.17 -9.48 -2.57
N LEU A 104 -6.50 -10.26 -1.73
CA LEU A 104 -6.96 -11.62 -1.37
C LEU A 104 -8.32 -11.57 -0.66
N GLY A 105 -8.48 -10.68 0.33
CA GLY A 105 -9.76 -10.48 1.02
C GLY A 105 -10.86 -10.02 0.06
N CYS A 106 -10.56 -9.09 -0.84
CA CYS A 106 -11.49 -8.62 -1.87
C CYS A 106 -11.96 -9.77 -2.78
N ILE A 107 -11.06 -10.67 -3.20
CA ILE A 107 -11.42 -11.84 -4.02
C ILE A 107 -12.33 -12.79 -3.24
N GLN A 108 -12.03 -13.07 -1.97
CA GLN A 108 -12.88 -13.90 -1.11
C GLN A 108 -14.28 -13.29 -0.97
N ASN A 109 -14.37 -11.98 -0.76
CA ASN A 109 -15.63 -11.26 -0.65
C ASN A 109 -16.44 -11.33 -1.95
N LEU A 110 -15.80 -11.05 -3.09
CA LEU A 110 -16.44 -11.14 -4.41
C LEU A 110 -16.95 -12.55 -4.69
N GLN A 111 -16.19 -13.59 -4.34
CA GLN A 111 -16.63 -14.98 -4.51
C GLN A 111 -17.86 -15.31 -3.64
N ALA A 112 -17.92 -14.78 -2.42
CA ALA A 112 -19.09 -14.93 -1.55
C ALA A 112 -20.32 -14.26 -2.16
N GLN A 113 -20.20 -13.00 -2.61
CA GLN A 113 -21.28 -12.28 -3.29
C GLN A 113 -21.75 -13.00 -4.56
N ILE A 114 -20.83 -13.51 -5.39
CA ILE A 114 -21.17 -14.28 -6.59
C ILE A 114 -21.97 -15.54 -6.22
N THR A 115 -21.60 -16.21 -5.14
CA THR A 115 -22.28 -17.43 -4.68
C THR A 115 -23.70 -17.10 -4.22
N GLU A 116 -23.86 -16.04 -3.43
CA GLU A 116 -25.17 -15.55 -2.99
C GLU A 116 -26.05 -15.17 -4.19
N LEU A 117 -25.53 -14.37 -5.13
CA LEU A 117 -26.25 -13.98 -6.34
C LEU A 117 -26.73 -15.18 -7.16
N LYS A 118 -25.88 -16.20 -7.34
CA LYS A 118 -26.26 -17.43 -8.04
C LYS A 118 -27.41 -18.17 -7.35
N LEU A 119 -27.42 -18.22 -6.02
CA LEU A 119 -28.49 -18.85 -5.25
C LEU A 119 -29.81 -18.07 -5.38
N THR A 120 -29.74 -16.73 -5.30
CA THR A 120 -30.92 -15.87 -5.49
C THR A 120 -31.52 -16.03 -6.87
N ILE A 121 -30.69 -16.04 -7.93
CA ILE A 121 -31.16 -16.26 -9.30
C ILE A 121 -31.84 -17.62 -9.43
N ALA A 122 -31.24 -18.69 -8.89
CA ALA A 122 -31.82 -20.03 -8.93
C ALA A 122 -33.15 -20.14 -8.17
N ALA A 123 -33.35 -19.33 -7.13
CA ALA A 123 -34.62 -19.27 -6.40
C ALA A 123 -35.71 -18.50 -7.17
N LEU A 124 -35.35 -17.42 -7.88
CA LEU A 124 -36.28 -16.61 -8.67
C LEU A 124 -36.70 -17.28 -9.99
N GLN A 125 -35.93 -18.24 -10.49
CA GLN A 125 -36.22 -19.00 -11.71
C GLN A 125 -37.12 -20.22 -11.48
N LYS A 126 -37.57 -20.45 -10.24
CA LYS A 126 -38.54 -21.49 -9.87
C LYS A 126 -39.95 -20.90 -9.79
#